data_AF-A0AAD8B9M5-F1
#
_entry.id   AF-A0AAD8B9M5-F1
#
_cell.length_a   1.000
_cell.length_b   1.000
_cell.length_c   1.000
_cell.angle_alpha   90.00
_cell.angle_beta   90.00
_cell.angle_gamma   90.00
#
_symmetry.space_group_name_H-M   'P 1'
#
loop_
_entity.id
_entity.type
_entity.pdbx_description
1 polymer ?
#
loop_
_entity_poly.entity_id
_entity_poly.type
_entity_poly.pdbx_seq_one_letter_code
_entity_poly.pdbx_strand_id
1 'polypeptide(L)'
;SLDTPVSSPSYVGLIDQFYMGMYTWSDGSLFRLSQIKWTEFPQEIFENSTLATYMQYTVGNQFLPVNSTETFHAVCQRDDSYKGCLQMTSMLPSSWYAVRSYNSMSLTVCRQICQVNATNHALISAKDCICYDPVGVNFNLMTFFNTSTSAQCDFPCPGNELQKCGGTNNFRQYTIDQDVAESCEDLYSNFVLLPNTYLINGSEQFCGIDDLSSSCPLGFIAKQNKCYRFYRQQTLNVQSAAQTCLSQGGYLAAPSNVEELDVLTHTIQNISTLRTAELWL
;
A
#
# COMPACT_ATOMS: atom_id res chain seq x y z
N SER A 1 32.72 8.14 -15.90
CA SER A 1 32.90 6.81 -16.51
C SER A 1 31.64 6.01 -16.23
N LEU A 2 31.05 5.43 -17.27
CA LEU A 2 29.79 4.66 -17.22
C LEU A 2 30.06 3.14 -17.22
N ASP A 3 31.28 2.73 -16.85
CA ASP A 3 31.81 1.38 -17.13
C ASP A 3 31.92 0.46 -15.93
N THR A 4 31.10 0.64 -14.89
CA THR A 4 30.84 -0.46 -13.96
C THR A 4 29.58 -1.17 -14.43
N PRO A 5 29.69 -2.39 -14.97
CA PRO A 5 28.51 -3.23 -15.20
C PRO A 5 27.76 -3.31 -13.87
N VAL A 6 26.45 -3.09 -13.91
CA VAL A 6 25.56 -3.45 -12.80
C VAL A 6 25.72 -4.97 -12.63
N SER A 7 26.54 -5.40 -11.68
CA SER A 7 26.94 -6.80 -11.51
C SER A 7 25.78 -7.71 -11.13
N SER A 8 24.67 -7.11 -10.68
CA SER A 8 23.44 -7.78 -10.29
C SER A 8 22.22 -6.91 -10.61
N PRO A 9 21.18 -7.44 -11.29
CA PRO A 9 19.94 -6.71 -11.49
C PRO A 9 19.45 -6.07 -10.19
N SER A 10 19.09 -4.80 -10.25
CA SER A 10 18.65 -4.03 -9.10
C SER A 10 17.27 -3.45 -9.39
N TYR A 11 16.31 -3.76 -8.53
CA TYR A 11 14.94 -3.25 -8.60
C TYR A 11 14.82 -2.11 -7.59
N VAL A 12 14.15 -1.03 -7.99
CA VAL A 12 13.98 0.19 -7.20
C VAL A 12 12.51 0.59 -7.22
N GLY A 13 12.11 1.44 -6.27
CA GLY A 13 10.72 1.93 -6.19
C GLY A 13 9.81 1.12 -5.27
N LEU A 14 10.39 0.36 -4.34
CA LEU A 14 9.67 -0.25 -3.22
C LEU A 14 9.66 0.71 -2.03
N ILE A 15 8.51 0.92 -1.39
CA ILE A 15 8.32 1.84 -0.25
C ILE A 15 7.60 1.16 0.91
N ASP A 16 7.96 1.49 2.15
CA ASP A 16 7.21 1.21 3.37
C ASP A 16 6.71 2.53 3.96
N GLN A 17 5.63 3.06 3.38
CA GLN A 17 5.08 4.39 3.66
C GLN A 17 4.89 4.65 5.17
N PHE A 18 4.61 3.60 5.93
CA PHE A 18 4.18 3.69 7.32
C PHE A 18 5.17 3.08 8.32
N TYR A 19 6.34 2.61 7.90
CA TYR A 19 7.35 1.99 8.77
C TYR A 19 6.83 0.76 9.53
N MET A 20 5.94 0.01 8.90
CA MET A 20 5.30 -1.16 9.50
C MET A 20 5.90 -2.46 8.95
N GLY A 21 6.91 -2.37 8.09
CA GLY A 21 7.45 -3.49 7.34
C GLY A 21 6.48 -4.01 6.28
N MET A 22 5.53 -3.19 5.82
CA MET A 22 4.61 -3.53 4.74
C MET A 22 5.04 -2.75 3.51
N TYR A 23 5.49 -3.46 2.48
CA TYR A 23 6.15 -2.88 1.33
C TYR A 23 5.27 -2.95 0.10
N THR A 24 5.33 -1.92 -0.73
CA THR A 24 4.54 -1.87 -1.95
C THR A 24 5.33 -1.21 -3.07
N TRP A 25 5.19 -1.70 -4.30
CA TRP A 25 5.84 -1.10 -5.45
C TRP A 25 5.15 0.20 -5.88
N SER A 26 5.96 1.15 -6.36
CA SER A 26 5.51 2.45 -6.88
C SER A 26 4.55 2.36 -8.08
N ASP A 27 4.53 1.22 -8.78
CA ASP A 27 3.64 0.97 -9.91
C ASP A 27 2.30 0.33 -9.52
N GLY A 28 2.14 -0.05 -8.25
CA GLY A 28 0.91 -0.69 -7.76
C GLY A 28 0.93 -2.22 -7.73
N SER A 29 1.97 -2.86 -8.26
CA SER A 29 2.11 -4.33 -8.21
C SER A 29 2.35 -4.86 -6.80
N LEU A 30 1.98 -6.11 -6.57
CA LEU A 30 2.20 -6.83 -5.33
C LEU A 30 3.68 -7.17 -5.16
N PHE A 31 4.21 -6.73 -4.03
CA PHE A 31 5.45 -7.22 -3.47
C PHE A 31 5.24 -8.62 -2.87
N ARG A 32 6.04 -9.60 -3.29
CA ARG A 32 5.92 -11.00 -2.83
C ARG A 32 7.05 -11.36 -1.88
N LEU A 33 6.74 -11.33 -0.59
CA LEU A 33 7.68 -11.66 0.46
C LEU A 33 8.22 -13.10 0.33
N SER A 34 7.37 -14.04 -0.12
CA SER A 34 7.72 -15.45 -0.34
C SER A 34 8.81 -15.66 -1.38
N GLN A 35 8.96 -14.72 -2.33
CA GLN A 35 9.99 -14.79 -3.37
C GLN A 35 11.35 -14.29 -2.89
N ILE A 36 11.43 -13.82 -1.64
CA ILE A 36 12.62 -13.22 -1.05
C ILE A 36 13.17 -14.17 0.01
N LYS A 37 14.42 -14.60 -0.18
CA LYS A 37 15.15 -15.35 0.83
C LYS A 37 15.78 -14.37 1.82
N TRP A 38 15.10 -14.16 2.94
CA TRP A 38 15.65 -13.44 4.08
C TRP A 38 16.82 -14.22 4.67
N THR A 39 18.06 -13.85 4.33
CA THR A 39 19.23 -14.36 5.07
C THR A 39 19.40 -13.55 6.36
N GLU A 40 19.27 -12.22 6.28
CA GLU A 40 19.16 -11.29 7.41
C GLU A 40 18.31 -10.09 6.93
N PHE A 41 17.30 -9.66 7.70
CA PHE A 41 16.67 -8.36 7.46
C PHE A 41 17.73 -7.29 7.80
N PRO A 42 17.93 -6.21 7.03
CA PRO A 42 18.93 -5.19 7.34
C PRO A 42 18.56 -4.53 8.68
N GLN A 43 19.07 -5.10 9.76
CA GLN A 43 18.69 -4.74 11.11
C GLN A 43 19.29 -3.37 11.46
N GLU A 44 20.49 -3.10 10.96
CA GLU A 44 21.32 -1.96 11.33
C GLU A 44 20.88 -0.60 10.74
N ILE A 45 19.85 -0.53 9.88
CA ILE A 45 19.67 0.66 9.02
C ILE A 45 18.45 1.55 9.38
N PHE A 46 17.75 1.24 10.47
CA PHE A 46 16.58 2.00 10.90
C PHE A 46 16.79 2.80 12.20
N GLU A 47 17.99 2.80 12.77
CA GLU A 47 18.26 3.44 14.08
C GLU A 47 18.21 4.98 14.05
N ASN A 48 18.31 5.63 12.88
CA ASN A 48 18.38 7.09 12.79
C ASN A 48 17.65 7.71 11.60
N SER A 49 16.85 6.93 10.85
CA SER A 49 16.19 7.44 9.65
C SER A 49 14.68 7.59 9.87
N THR A 50 14.21 8.83 9.74
CA THR A 50 12.79 9.16 9.49
C THR A 50 12.45 8.96 8.01
N LEU A 51 13.06 7.97 7.35
CA LEU A 51 12.98 7.72 5.92
C LEU A 51 12.30 6.39 5.66
N ALA A 52 11.00 6.44 5.42
CA ALA A 52 10.17 5.31 5.07
C ALA A 52 10.47 4.82 3.67
N THR A 53 11.32 5.46 2.89
CA THR A 53 10.69 5.86 1.62
C THR A 53 11.11 4.99 0.44
N TYR A 54 12.31 4.39 0.46
CA TYR A 54 12.81 3.68 -0.73
C TYR A 54 13.77 2.55 -0.37
N MET A 55 13.48 1.38 -0.92
CA MET A 55 14.36 0.21 -0.86
C MET A 55 14.80 -0.17 -2.28
N GLN A 56 16.08 -0.51 -2.42
CA GLN A 56 16.60 -1.20 -3.60
C GLN A 56 16.70 -2.70 -3.30
N TYR A 57 16.16 -3.53 -4.18
CA TYR A 57 16.30 -4.99 -4.13
C TYR A 57 17.35 -5.43 -5.16
N THR A 58 18.42 -6.07 -4.70
CA THR A 58 19.48 -6.58 -5.59
C THR A 58 19.33 -8.09 -5.80
N VAL A 59 19.54 -8.56 -7.04
CA VAL A 59 19.60 -9.99 -7.36
C VAL A 59 20.86 -10.57 -6.71
N GLY A 60 20.64 -11.34 -5.65
CA GLY A 60 21.62 -11.62 -4.60
C GLY A 60 21.00 -11.61 -3.19
N ASN A 61 19.71 -11.26 -3.06
CA ASN A 61 18.87 -11.28 -1.85
C ASN A 61 19.16 -10.18 -0.84
N GLN A 62 19.77 -9.07 -1.25
CA GLN A 62 20.06 -7.97 -0.35
C GLN A 62 19.20 -6.74 -0.67
N PHE A 63 18.51 -6.29 0.37
CA PHE A 63 17.79 -5.03 0.40
C PHE A 63 18.74 -3.94 0.92
N LEU A 64 18.94 -2.91 0.11
CA LEU A 64 19.73 -1.75 0.50
C LEU A 64 18.78 -0.56 0.67
N PRO A 65 18.66 -0.01 1.89
CA PRO A 65 17.95 1.24 2.09
C PRO A 65 18.75 2.37 1.46
N VAL A 66 18.03 3.26 0.80
CA VAL A 66 18.64 4.40 0.12
C VAL A 66 18.70 5.56 1.12
N ASN A 67 19.89 5.88 1.63
CA ASN A 67 20.07 7.01 2.54
C ASN A 67 19.86 8.35 1.79
N SER A 68 19.11 9.27 2.38
CA SER A 68 18.60 10.50 1.71
C SER A 68 19.62 11.58 1.36
N THR A 69 20.91 11.35 1.52
CA THR A 69 21.96 12.31 1.12
C THR A 69 22.74 11.88 -0.12
N GLU A 70 22.56 10.65 -0.57
CA GLU A 70 23.24 10.13 -1.76
C GLU A 70 22.50 10.55 -3.04
N THR A 71 23.25 10.90 -4.08
CA THR A 71 22.68 11.25 -5.39
C THR A 71 22.73 10.05 -6.31
N PHE A 72 21.59 9.69 -6.92
CA PHE A 72 21.47 8.58 -7.84
C PHE A 72 21.05 9.04 -9.23
N HIS A 73 21.56 8.35 -10.26
CA HIS A 73 20.93 8.40 -11.58
C HIS A 73 19.65 7.56 -11.55
N ALA A 74 18.56 8.09 -12.09
CA ALA A 74 17.26 7.42 -12.08
C ALA A 74 16.79 7.11 -13.50
N VAL A 75 16.14 5.95 -13.65
CA VAL A 75 15.35 5.58 -14.82
C VAL A 75 13.89 5.58 -14.40
N CYS A 76 13.03 6.26 -15.16
CA CYS A 76 11.60 6.32 -14.89
C CYS A 76 10.85 5.37 -15.82
N GLN A 77 9.95 4.55 -15.27
CA GLN A 77 9.04 3.70 -16.02
C GLN A 77 7.66 4.36 -16.09
N ARG A 78 6.99 4.24 -17.25
CA ARG A 78 5.57 4.56 -17.37
C ARG A 78 4.74 3.33 -17.02
N ASP A 79 3.66 3.53 -16.29
CA ASP A 79 2.69 2.47 -16.03
C ASP A 79 1.89 2.20 -17.31
N ASP A 80 2.10 1.03 -17.93
CA ASP A 80 1.42 0.61 -19.16
C ASP A 80 -0.09 0.37 -18.94
N SER A 81 -0.50 0.16 -17.70
CA SER A 81 -1.90 -0.01 -17.35
C SER A 81 -2.66 1.32 -17.28
N TYR A 82 -1.98 2.46 -17.11
CA TYR A 82 -2.60 3.78 -17.07
C TYR A 82 -3.17 4.17 -18.44
N LYS A 83 -4.48 4.43 -18.49
CA LYS A 83 -5.20 4.75 -19.74
C LYS A 83 -5.56 6.21 -19.90
N GLY A 84 -5.58 6.97 -18.81
CA GLY A 84 -5.83 8.40 -18.89
C GLY A 84 -6.35 9.02 -17.62
N CYS A 85 -6.44 10.34 -17.65
CA CYS A 85 -7.07 11.14 -16.62
C CYS A 85 -8.45 11.53 -17.11
N LEU A 86 -9.45 11.39 -16.25
CA LEU A 86 -10.82 11.73 -16.58
C LEU A 86 -11.52 12.44 -15.43
N GLN A 87 -12.46 13.30 -15.78
CA GLN A 87 -13.42 13.89 -14.84
C GLN A 87 -14.77 13.23 -15.06
N MET A 88 -15.40 12.83 -13.96
CA MET A 88 -16.77 12.31 -14.02
C MET A 88 -17.76 13.46 -14.06
N THR A 89 -18.64 13.48 -15.06
CA THR A 89 -19.63 14.55 -15.26
C THR A 89 -21.03 14.18 -14.78
N SER A 90 -21.21 12.94 -14.32
CA SER A 90 -22.50 12.41 -13.85
C SER A 90 -22.33 11.36 -12.75
N MET A 91 -23.44 10.89 -12.18
CA MET A 91 -23.46 9.86 -11.14
C MET A 91 -22.97 8.51 -11.67
N LEU A 92 -22.30 7.73 -10.81
CA LEU A 92 -21.83 6.39 -11.14
C LEU A 92 -23.01 5.46 -11.51
N PRO A 93 -22.88 4.64 -12.57
CA PRO A 93 -23.80 3.54 -12.79
C PRO A 93 -23.87 2.61 -11.57
N SER A 94 -25.06 2.10 -11.25
CA SER A 94 -25.25 1.18 -10.12
C SER A 94 -24.57 -0.17 -10.29
N SER A 95 -24.18 -0.53 -11.52
CA SER A 95 -23.44 -1.76 -11.84
C SER A 95 -21.96 -1.67 -11.48
N TRP A 96 -21.45 -0.48 -11.15
CA TRP A 96 -20.06 -0.29 -10.79
C TRP A 96 -19.87 -0.51 -9.30
N TYR A 97 -18.81 -1.23 -8.95
CA TYR A 97 -18.44 -1.42 -7.55
C TYR A 97 -17.55 -0.25 -7.11
N ALA A 98 -17.95 0.44 -6.04
CA ALA A 98 -17.23 1.61 -5.56
C ALA A 98 -16.87 1.46 -4.08
N VAL A 99 -15.59 1.58 -3.78
CA VAL A 99 -15.08 1.80 -2.43
C VAL A 99 -14.83 3.29 -2.29
N ARG A 100 -15.50 3.90 -1.31
CA ARG A 100 -15.38 5.34 -1.07
C ARG A 100 -14.69 5.61 0.25
N SER A 101 -13.87 6.64 0.26
CA SER A 101 -13.30 7.23 1.48
C SER A 101 -12.45 6.27 2.33
N TYR A 102 -11.75 5.31 1.70
CA TYR A 102 -10.77 4.52 2.44
C TYR A 102 -9.52 5.38 2.69
N ASN A 103 -9.24 5.65 3.98
CA ASN A 103 -8.20 6.61 4.37
C ASN A 103 -6.82 6.25 3.82
N SER A 104 -6.51 4.95 3.76
CA SER A 104 -5.24 4.42 3.30
C SER A 104 -5.28 3.94 1.84
N MET A 105 -6.11 4.57 0.99
CA MET A 105 -6.22 4.20 -0.41
C MET A 105 -4.87 4.28 -1.14
N SER A 106 -4.59 3.25 -1.92
CA SER A 106 -3.43 3.15 -2.81
C SER A 106 -3.85 2.54 -4.14
N LEU A 107 -3.04 2.71 -5.18
CA LEU A 107 -3.25 2.04 -6.46
C LEU A 107 -3.26 0.52 -6.26
N THR A 108 -2.39 -0.02 -5.41
CA THR A 108 -2.36 -1.45 -5.07
C THR A 108 -3.68 -1.92 -4.45
N VAL A 109 -4.20 -1.20 -3.45
CA VAL A 109 -5.50 -1.52 -2.84
C VAL A 109 -6.60 -1.55 -3.89
N CYS A 110 -6.66 -0.52 -4.74
CA CYS A 110 -7.68 -0.42 -5.76
C CYS A 110 -7.58 -1.54 -6.81
N ARG A 111 -6.36 -1.86 -7.28
CA ARG A 111 -6.13 -2.96 -8.21
C ARG A 111 -6.61 -4.29 -7.64
N GLN A 112 -6.22 -4.63 -6.42
CA GLN A 112 -6.56 -5.91 -5.79
C GLN A 112 -8.07 -6.09 -5.58
N ILE A 113 -8.76 -5.02 -5.18
CA ILE A 113 -10.23 -5.04 -5.01
C ILE A 113 -10.93 -5.25 -6.37
N CYS A 114 -10.42 -4.62 -7.43
CA CYS A 114 -11.03 -4.71 -8.76
C CYS A 114 -10.72 -6.02 -9.51
N GLN A 115 -10.02 -6.99 -8.91
CA GLN A 115 -9.73 -8.27 -9.57
C GLN A 115 -10.91 -9.28 -9.52
N VAL A 116 -11.78 -9.20 -8.51
CA VAL A 116 -12.82 -10.23 -8.24
C VAL A 116 -13.90 -10.30 -9.32
N ASN A 117 -14.39 -9.16 -9.81
CA ASN A 117 -15.63 -9.12 -10.60
C ASN A 117 -15.42 -9.19 -12.12
N ALA A 118 -14.30 -9.77 -12.59
CA ALA A 118 -13.86 -9.68 -13.98
C ALA A 118 -13.80 -8.23 -14.52
N THR A 119 -13.81 -7.24 -13.63
CA THR A 119 -13.66 -5.83 -13.96
C THR A 119 -12.21 -5.63 -14.39
N ASN A 120 -12.01 -5.38 -15.67
CA ASN A 120 -10.68 -5.17 -16.23
C ASN A 120 -10.25 -3.70 -16.15
N HIS A 121 -11.01 -2.83 -15.46
CA HIS A 121 -10.66 -1.43 -15.25
C HIS A 121 -10.94 -0.94 -13.83
N ALA A 122 -10.13 0.01 -13.41
CA ALA A 122 -10.33 0.79 -12.21
C ALA A 122 -10.23 2.29 -12.46
N LEU A 123 -11.00 3.06 -11.70
CA LEU A 123 -10.83 4.51 -11.52
C LEU A 123 -10.41 4.77 -10.08
N ILE A 124 -9.42 5.63 -9.90
CA ILE A 124 -8.94 6.01 -8.56
C ILE A 124 -8.85 7.54 -8.43
N SER A 125 -9.36 8.06 -7.31
CA SER A 125 -9.40 9.49 -6.98
C SER A 125 -9.31 9.68 -5.46
N ALA A 126 -8.18 10.20 -4.98
CA ALA A 126 -7.81 10.36 -3.59
C ALA A 126 -8.06 9.09 -2.76
N LYS A 127 -9.21 9.01 -2.08
CA LYS A 127 -9.62 7.91 -1.19
C LYS A 127 -10.65 6.97 -1.81
N ASP A 128 -11.02 7.23 -3.06
CA ASP A 128 -12.08 6.53 -3.77
C ASP A 128 -11.48 5.62 -4.85
N CYS A 129 -12.01 4.41 -4.94
CA CYS A 129 -11.70 3.42 -5.95
C CYS A 129 -13.01 2.90 -6.55
N ILE A 130 -13.04 2.76 -7.87
CA ILE A 130 -14.21 2.32 -8.62
C ILE A 130 -13.77 1.23 -9.59
N CYS A 131 -14.37 0.06 -9.47
CA CYS A 131 -14.17 -1.07 -10.35
C CYS A 131 -15.31 -1.14 -11.36
N TYR A 132 -14.98 -1.28 -12.64
CA TYR A 132 -15.98 -1.36 -13.69
C TYR A 132 -15.53 -2.22 -14.87
N ASP A 133 -16.51 -2.75 -15.58
CA ASP A 133 -16.34 -3.34 -16.90
C ASP A 133 -16.73 -2.27 -17.94
N PRO A 134 -15.88 -1.94 -18.93
CA PRO A 134 -16.18 -0.98 -19.99
C PRO A 134 -17.31 -1.46 -20.92
N VAL A 135 -17.67 -2.75 -20.92
CA VAL A 135 -18.76 -3.28 -21.75
C VAL A 135 -20.09 -2.64 -21.33
N GLY A 136 -20.72 -1.93 -22.26
CA GLY A 136 -21.99 -1.24 -22.02
C GLY A 136 -21.88 0.10 -21.28
N VAL A 137 -20.67 0.60 -21.04
CA VAL A 137 -20.46 1.92 -20.44
C VAL A 137 -20.72 3.03 -21.47
N ASN A 138 -21.56 4.00 -21.09
CA ASN A 138 -21.72 5.22 -21.86
C ASN A 138 -20.57 6.20 -21.55
N PHE A 139 -19.50 6.14 -22.34
CA PHE A 139 -18.33 7.00 -22.16
C PHE A 139 -18.61 8.51 -22.31
N ASN A 140 -19.78 8.92 -22.82
CA ASN A 140 -20.19 10.34 -22.83
C ASN A 140 -20.39 10.92 -21.42
N LEU A 141 -20.44 10.06 -20.39
CA LEU A 141 -20.52 10.44 -18.97
C LEU A 141 -19.15 10.77 -18.35
N MET A 142 -18.08 10.67 -19.14
CA MET A 142 -16.70 10.92 -18.73
C MET A 142 -16.06 11.94 -19.67
N THR A 143 -15.43 12.96 -19.09
CA THR A 143 -14.60 13.89 -19.86
C THR A 143 -13.15 13.43 -19.74
N PHE A 144 -12.59 12.98 -20.85
CA PHE A 144 -11.18 12.63 -20.93
C PHE A 144 -10.33 13.89 -21.07
N PHE A 145 -9.34 14.05 -20.20
CA PHE A 145 -8.32 15.06 -20.40
C PHE A 145 -7.31 14.52 -21.42
N ASN A 146 -7.18 15.21 -22.56
CA ASN A 146 -6.35 14.80 -23.70
C ASN A 146 -4.83 14.83 -23.44
N THR A 147 -4.38 14.83 -22.19
CA THR A 147 -2.96 14.94 -21.84
C THR A 147 -2.54 13.79 -20.94
N SER A 148 -1.58 13.01 -21.40
CA SER A 148 -0.84 11.98 -20.65
C SER A 148 -0.07 12.51 -19.43
N THR A 149 -0.14 13.82 -19.17
CA THR A 149 0.62 14.58 -18.17
C THR A 149 -0.26 15.53 -17.33
N SER A 150 -1.56 15.24 -17.18
CA SER A 150 -2.45 16.11 -16.39
C SER A 150 -2.09 16.05 -14.90
N ALA A 151 -1.35 17.06 -14.43
CA ALA A 151 -1.00 17.22 -13.01
C ALA A 151 -2.22 17.15 -12.06
N GLN A 152 -3.41 17.46 -12.57
CA GLN A 152 -4.70 17.36 -11.89
C GLN A 152 -5.10 15.92 -11.48
N CYS A 153 -4.47 14.89 -12.07
CA CYS A 153 -4.66 13.48 -11.74
C CYS A 153 -3.42 12.83 -11.13
N ASP A 154 -2.34 13.57 -10.90
CA ASP A 154 -1.07 13.03 -10.40
C ASP A 154 -0.92 13.19 -8.87
N PHE A 155 -2.03 13.37 -8.13
CA PHE A 155 -1.94 13.52 -6.67
C PHE A 155 -1.48 12.20 -6.06
N PRO A 156 -0.61 12.23 -5.04
CA PRO A 156 -0.11 11.02 -4.41
C PRO A 156 -1.25 10.26 -3.71
N CYS A 157 -1.13 8.94 -3.67
CA CYS A 157 -2.04 8.11 -2.91
C CYS A 157 -1.79 8.27 -1.40
N PRO A 158 -2.84 8.40 -0.57
CA PRO A 158 -2.67 8.46 0.88
C PRO A 158 -1.98 7.24 1.49
N GLY A 159 -2.18 6.05 0.90
CA GLY A 159 -1.58 4.78 1.32
C GLY A 159 -0.20 4.51 0.75
N ASN A 160 0.25 5.27 -0.25
CA ASN A 160 1.56 5.11 -0.90
C ASN A 160 1.88 6.36 -1.74
N GLU A 161 2.82 7.19 -1.29
CA GLU A 161 3.08 8.48 -1.94
C GLU A 161 3.73 8.40 -3.32
N LEU A 162 4.26 7.23 -3.69
CA LEU A 162 4.85 6.98 -5.02
C LEU A 162 3.80 6.60 -6.06
N GLN A 163 2.62 6.19 -5.60
CA GLN A 163 1.50 5.86 -6.47
C GLN A 163 0.63 7.10 -6.69
N LYS A 164 -0.02 7.15 -7.86
CA LYS A 164 -0.85 8.29 -8.27
C LYS A 164 -2.33 7.94 -8.12
N CYS A 165 -3.06 8.76 -7.38
CA CYS A 165 -4.46 8.57 -7.02
C CYS A 165 -5.35 9.70 -7.54
N GLY A 166 -5.15 10.22 -8.75
CA GLY A 166 -6.09 11.20 -9.30
C GLY A 166 -5.97 12.58 -8.65
N GLY A 167 -7.10 13.20 -8.31
CA GLY A 167 -7.17 14.52 -7.70
C GLY A 167 -8.61 14.86 -7.31
N THR A 168 -8.90 16.13 -7.02
CA THR A 168 -10.27 16.52 -6.64
C THR A 168 -11.23 16.37 -7.84
N ASN A 169 -12.11 15.37 -7.79
CA ASN A 169 -13.02 14.97 -8.88
C ASN A 169 -12.33 14.52 -10.18
N ASN A 170 -11.03 14.26 -10.13
CA ASN A 170 -10.25 13.80 -11.27
C ASN A 170 -9.75 12.39 -10.98
N PHE A 171 -10.07 11.47 -11.87
CA PHE A 171 -9.78 10.06 -11.71
C PHE A 171 -8.67 9.65 -12.66
N ARG A 172 -7.78 8.79 -12.19
CA ARG A 172 -6.91 8.01 -13.08
C ARG A 172 -7.60 6.73 -13.44
N GLN A 173 -7.59 6.41 -14.73
CA GLN A 173 -8.06 5.13 -15.25
C GLN A 173 -6.90 4.18 -15.42
N TYR A 174 -7.10 2.95 -14.97
CA TYR A 174 -6.17 1.84 -15.12
C TYR A 174 -6.88 0.64 -15.73
N THR A 175 -6.19 -0.12 -16.59
CA THR A 175 -6.55 -1.53 -16.83
C THR A 175 -6.04 -2.39 -15.70
N ILE A 176 -6.81 -3.38 -15.27
CA ILE A 176 -6.40 -4.30 -14.21
C ILE A 176 -5.66 -5.50 -14.84
N ASP A 177 -4.41 -5.66 -14.46
CA ASP A 177 -3.58 -6.83 -14.72
C ASP A 177 -3.85 -7.95 -13.70
N GLN A 178 -3.65 -9.21 -14.12
CA GLN A 178 -3.81 -10.38 -13.24
C GLN A 178 -2.59 -10.57 -12.33
N ASP A 179 -2.31 -9.60 -11.47
CA ASP A 179 -1.35 -9.74 -10.38
C ASP A 179 -2.07 -10.14 -9.09
N VAL A 180 -2.48 -11.42 -9.05
CA VAL A 180 -3.37 -11.97 -8.02
C VAL A 180 -2.56 -12.40 -6.79
N ALA A 181 -3.01 -12.07 -5.59
CA ALA A 181 -2.37 -12.53 -4.35
C ALA A 181 -2.50 -14.06 -4.16
N GLU A 182 -1.53 -14.71 -3.52
CA GLU A 182 -1.60 -16.16 -3.24
C GLU A 182 -2.27 -16.44 -1.89
N SER A 183 -2.26 -15.45 -1.00
CA SER A 183 -2.82 -15.51 0.36
C SER A 183 -3.29 -14.13 0.84
N CYS A 184 -4.11 -14.09 1.90
CA CYS A 184 -4.43 -12.81 2.55
C CYS A 184 -3.17 -12.15 3.15
N GLU A 185 -2.21 -12.95 3.60
CA GLU A 185 -0.92 -12.49 4.12
C GLU A 185 -0.10 -11.73 3.08
N ASP A 186 -0.19 -12.10 1.80
CA ASP A 186 0.43 -11.34 0.71
C ASP A 186 -0.20 -9.95 0.57
N LEU A 187 -1.53 -9.86 0.66
CA LEU A 187 -2.25 -8.59 0.66
C LEU A 187 -1.80 -7.70 1.83
N TYR A 188 -1.74 -8.28 3.04
CA TYR A 188 -1.35 -7.53 4.22
C TYR A 188 0.10 -7.06 4.15
N SER A 189 1.01 -7.87 3.60
CA SER A 189 2.41 -7.49 3.37
C SER A 189 2.55 -6.29 2.41
N ASN A 190 1.50 -5.99 1.62
CA ASN A 190 1.38 -4.88 0.69
C ASN A 190 0.50 -3.71 1.21
N PHE A 191 0.20 -3.67 2.50
CA PHE A 191 -0.71 -2.69 3.11
C PHE A 191 -2.15 -2.71 2.55
N VAL A 192 -2.57 -3.84 1.96
CA VAL A 192 -3.96 -4.06 1.53
C VAL A 192 -4.74 -4.63 2.71
N LEU A 193 -5.21 -3.73 3.58
CA LEU A 193 -5.84 -4.07 4.86
C LEU A 193 -7.36 -3.92 4.87
N LEU A 194 -7.95 -3.30 3.84
CA LEU A 194 -9.40 -3.08 3.75
C LEU A 194 -10.16 -4.41 3.82
N PRO A 195 -11.25 -4.51 4.61
CA PRO A 195 -12.07 -5.71 4.63
C PRO A 195 -12.89 -5.81 3.35
N ASN A 196 -12.63 -6.84 2.54
CA ASN A 196 -13.33 -7.09 1.28
C ASN A 196 -13.21 -8.55 0.83
N THR A 197 -13.98 -8.91 -0.19
CA THR A 197 -13.70 -10.09 -1.00
C THR A 197 -12.59 -9.76 -2.00
N TYR A 198 -11.57 -10.61 -2.05
CA TYR A 198 -10.43 -10.52 -2.95
C TYR A 198 -10.30 -11.79 -3.79
N LEU A 199 -9.63 -11.69 -4.93
CA LEU A 199 -9.23 -12.85 -5.71
C LEU A 199 -7.91 -13.35 -5.13
N ILE A 200 -7.93 -14.51 -4.49
CA ILE A 200 -6.78 -15.15 -3.85
C ILE A 200 -6.54 -16.49 -4.53
N ASN A 201 -5.38 -16.66 -5.15
CA ASN A 201 -5.00 -17.87 -5.88
C ASN A 201 -6.10 -18.34 -6.86
N GLY A 202 -6.71 -17.38 -7.56
CA GLY A 202 -7.79 -17.62 -8.53
C GLY A 202 -9.18 -17.92 -7.94
N SER A 203 -9.35 -17.85 -6.62
CA SER A 203 -10.65 -18.06 -5.94
C SER A 203 -11.04 -16.83 -5.11
N GLU A 204 -12.33 -16.59 -4.97
CA GLU A 204 -12.82 -15.52 -4.10
C GLU A 204 -12.63 -15.87 -2.63
N GLN A 205 -12.02 -14.96 -1.86
CA GLN A 205 -11.80 -15.12 -0.42
C GLN A 205 -11.96 -13.77 0.28
N PHE A 206 -12.58 -13.77 1.45
CA PHE A 206 -12.66 -12.58 2.30
C PHE A 206 -11.33 -12.39 3.04
N CYS A 207 -10.74 -11.19 2.90
CA CYS A 207 -9.55 -10.76 3.63
C CYS A 207 -9.81 -9.37 4.23
N GLY A 208 -9.08 -9.03 5.28
CA GLY A 208 -9.22 -7.73 5.94
C GLY A 208 -8.59 -7.72 7.32
N ILE A 209 -7.84 -6.66 7.61
CA ILE A 209 -7.31 -6.38 8.95
C ILE A 209 -7.97 -5.12 9.51
N ASP A 210 -8.18 -4.09 8.72
CA ASP A 210 -8.95 -2.92 9.15
C ASP A 210 -10.41 -3.36 9.34
N ASP A 211 -11.03 -3.04 10.49
CA ASP A 211 -12.45 -3.32 10.72
C ASP A 211 -13.35 -2.11 10.47
N LEU A 212 -12.77 -0.97 10.08
CA LEU A 212 -13.44 0.29 9.78
C LEU A 212 -14.34 0.81 10.92
N SER A 213 -14.12 0.34 12.15
CA SER A 213 -14.90 0.74 13.33
C SER A 213 -14.64 2.20 13.74
N SER A 214 -13.55 2.80 13.28
CA SER A 214 -13.17 4.19 13.56
C SER A 214 -12.54 4.86 12.35
N SER A 215 -12.63 6.19 12.27
CA SER A 215 -11.92 6.97 11.26
C SER A 215 -10.48 7.20 11.71
N CYS A 216 -9.61 6.24 11.41
CA CYS A 216 -8.22 6.30 11.85
C CYS A 216 -7.36 7.21 10.98
N PRO A 217 -6.36 7.92 11.57
CA PRO A 217 -5.35 8.65 10.82
C PRO A 217 -4.57 7.76 9.84
N LEU A 218 -3.85 8.38 8.89
CA LEU A 218 -3.04 7.63 7.92
C LEU A 218 -2.00 6.74 8.61
N GLY A 219 -1.89 5.49 8.15
CA GLY A 219 -1.00 4.49 8.72
C GLY A 219 -1.47 3.89 10.04
N PHE A 220 -2.69 4.20 10.50
CA PHE A 220 -3.34 3.51 11.60
C PHE A 220 -4.41 2.56 11.07
N ILE A 221 -4.56 1.43 11.75
CA ILE A 221 -5.54 0.37 11.49
C ILE A 221 -6.67 0.51 12.50
N ALA A 222 -7.93 0.56 12.05
CA ALA A 222 -9.05 0.53 12.96
C ALA A 222 -9.29 -0.89 13.48
N LYS A 223 -9.44 -1.01 14.80
CA LYS A 223 -9.88 -2.21 15.50
C LYS A 223 -10.70 -1.83 16.73
N GLN A 224 -11.93 -2.36 16.85
CA GLN A 224 -12.81 -2.19 18.02
C GLN A 224 -12.92 -0.73 18.51
N ASN A 225 -13.21 0.19 17.59
CA ASN A 225 -13.32 1.64 17.80
C ASN A 225 -12.01 2.33 18.24
N LYS A 226 -10.86 1.65 18.14
CA LYS A 226 -9.53 2.17 18.44
C LYS A 226 -8.67 2.17 17.17
N CYS A 227 -7.61 2.96 17.19
CA CYS A 227 -6.66 3.09 16.09
C CYS A 227 -5.29 2.60 16.54
N TYR A 228 -4.76 1.60 15.87
CA TYR A 228 -3.46 1.01 16.20
C TYR A 228 -2.47 1.20 15.07
N ARG A 229 -1.23 1.48 15.44
CA ARG A 229 -0.10 1.49 14.52
C ARG A 229 0.98 0.61 15.10
N PHE A 230 1.42 -0.34 14.28
CA PHE A 230 2.43 -1.32 14.65
C PHE A 230 3.76 -0.89 14.07
N TYR A 231 4.80 -0.92 14.89
CA TYR A 231 6.15 -0.58 14.46
C TYR A 231 6.99 -1.84 14.39
N ARG A 232 7.79 -1.94 13.33
CA ARG A 232 8.78 -3.01 13.16
C ARG A 232 10.16 -2.42 13.46
N GLN A 233 10.56 -2.39 14.73
CA GLN A 233 11.93 -2.02 15.11
C GLN A 233 12.53 -3.00 16.13
N GLN A 234 13.86 -3.18 16.04
CA GLN A 234 14.66 -3.91 17.01
C GLN A 234 14.65 -3.19 18.35
N THR A 235 14.38 -3.92 19.42
CA THR A 235 14.69 -3.61 20.82
C THR A 235 14.83 -2.12 21.16
N LEU A 236 13.76 -1.34 21.01
CA LEU A 236 13.66 -0.06 21.70
C LEU A 236 13.49 -0.32 23.18
N ASN A 237 14.11 0.46 24.06
CA ASN A 237 13.67 0.48 25.44
C ASN A 237 12.27 1.15 25.54
N VAL A 238 11.56 0.89 26.64
CA VAL A 238 10.20 1.39 26.87
C VAL A 238 10.09 2.92 26.72
N GLN A 239 11.11 3.67 27.14
CA GLN A 239 11.10 5.14 27.02
C GLN A 239 11.17 5.58 25.55
N SER A 240 12.06 5.00 24.75
CA SER A 240 12.14 5.27 23.32
C SER A 240 10.86 4.88 22.59
N ALA A 241 10.27 3.73 22.94
CA ALA A 241 8.99 3.28 22.36
C ALA A 241 7.85 4.29 22.66
N ALA A 242 7.76 4.78 23.89
CA ALA A 242 6.79 5.81 24.26
C ALA A 242 6.98 7.10 23.46
N GLN A 243 8.22 7.57 23.29
CA GLN A 243 8.52 8.76 22.50
C GLN A 243 8.18 8.57 21.01
N THR A 244 8.44 7.38 20.45
CA THR A 244 8.04 7.03 19.08
C THR A 244 6.52 7.13 18.93
N CYS A 245 5.73 6.53 19.82
CA CYS A 245 4.26 6.65 19.77
C CYS A 245 3.78 8.10 19.88
N LEU A 246 4.34 8.89 20.79
CA LEU A 246 3.99 10.31 20.99
C LEU A 246 4.29 11.15 19.74
N SER A 247 5.44 10.91 19.09
CA SER A 247 5.84 11.63 17.87
C SER A 247 4.89 11.40 16.69
N GLN A 248 4.08 10.34 16.78
CA GLN A 248 3.15 9.89 15.74
C GLN A 248 1.69 10.24 16.11
N GLY A 249 1.50 11.06 17.15
CA GLY A 249 0.20 11.49 17.62
C GLY A 249 -0.58 10.42 18.40
N GLY A 250 0.11 9.38 18.89
CA GLY A 250 -0.48 8.28 19.65
C GLY A 250 0.18 8.08 21.03
N TYR A 251 -0.17 6.97 21.67
CA TYR A 251 0.42 6.51 22.94
C TYR A 251 0.78 5.03 22.80
N LEU A 252 1.57 4.50 23.74
CA LEU A 252 1.74 3.05 23.86
C LEU A 252 0.35 2.41 24.00
N ALA A 253 0.16 1.27 23.32
CA ALA A 253 -1.08 0.53 23.45
C ALA A 253 -1.23 0.07 24.90
N ALA A 254 -2.38 0.37 25.51
CA ALA A 254 -2.69 -0.02 26.89
C ALA A 254 -3.94 -0.91 26.86
N PRO A 255 -3.81 -2.19 26.47
CA PRO A 255 -4.94 -3.11 26.49
C PRO A 255 -5.46 -3.26 27.92
N SER A 256 -6.74 -2.98 28.11
CA SER A 256 -7.40 -2.97 29.42
C SER A 256 -8.01 -4.32 29.82
N ASN A 257 -8.06 -5.26 28.88
CA ASN A 257 -8.66 -6.58 29.02
C ASN A 257 -8.05 -7.56 28.02
N VAL A 258 -8.37 -8.85 28.18
CA VAL A 258 -7.84 -9.94 27.34
C VAL A 258 -8.29 -9.83 25.89
N GLU A 259 -9.51 -9.36 25.63
CA GLU A 259 -10.03 -9.21 24.27
C GLU A 259 -9.22 -8.18 23.47
N GLU A 260 -8.88 -7.04 24.08
CA GLU A 260 -8.02 -6.03 23.45
C GLU A 260 -6.61 -6.56 23.18
N LEU A 261 -6.06 -7.37 24.08
CA LEU A 261 -4.77 -8.02 23.90
C LEU A 261 -4.81 -9.06 22.77
N ASP A 262 -5.90 -9.83 22.67
CA ASP A 262 -6.11 -10.81 21.61
C ASP A 262 -6.24 -10.15 20.24
N VAL A 263 -6.91 -9.00 20.14
CA VAL A 263 -7.01 -8.20 18.91
C VAL A 263 -5.64 -7.77 18.40
N LEU A 264 -4.77 -7.28 19.31
CA LEU A 264 -3.41 -6.88 18.98
C LEU A 264 -2.61 -8.10 18.51
N THR A 265 -2.64 -9.18 19.29
CA THR A 265 -1.91 -10.42 19.00
C THR A 265 -2.34 -11.05 17.67
N HIS A 266 -3.65 -11.11 17.40
CA HIS A 266 -4.20 -11.64 16.16
C HIS A 266 -3.78 -10.80 14.94
N THR A 267 -3.78 -9.48 15.09
CA THR A 267 -3.33 -8.56 14.02
C THR A 267 -1.87 -8.82 13.67
N ILE A 268 -1.01 -8.95 14.68
CA ILE A 268 0.42 -9.24 14.52
C ILE A 268 0.64 -10.60 13.84
N GLN A 269 -0.12 -11.61 14.24
CA GLN A 269 -0.01 -12.95 13.68
C GLN A 269 -0.42 -13.01 12.21
N ASN A 270 -1.37 -12.21 11.76
CA ASN A 270 -1.78 -12.22 10.35
C ASN A 270 -0.83 -11.43 9.45
N ILE A 271 -0.05 -10.48 9.98
CA ILE A 271 0.90 -9.71 9.19
C ILE A 271 2.29 -10.32 9.33
N SER A 272 2.72 -11.05 8.29
CA SER A 272 3.97 -11.82 8.27
C SER A 272 5.20 -11.02 8.74
N THR A 273 5.28 -9.73 8.37
CA THR A 273 6.39 -8.84 8.70
C THR A 273 6.36 -8.30 10.13
N LEU A 274 5.21 -8.35 10.81
CA LEU A 274 5.09 -8.00 12.23
C LEU A 274 5.39 -9.17 13.16
N ARG A 275 5.35 -10.43 12.69
CA ARG A 275 5.62 -11.62 13.52
C ARG A 275 7.01 -11.62 14.17
N THR A 276 7.96 -10.92 13.56
CA THR A 276 9.34 -10.80 14.09
C THR A 276 9.54 -9.57 14.96
N ALA A 277 8.51 -8.75 15.17
CA ALA A 277 8.60 -7.58 16.04
C ALA A 277 8.41 -7.99 17.50
N GLU A 278 9.40 -7.71 18.35
CA GLU A 278 9.21 -7.71 19.80
C GLU A 278 8.38 -6.48 20.17
N LEU A 279 7.08 -6.68 20.41
CA LEU A 279 6.17 -5.59 20.74
C LEU A 279 6.08 -5.40 22.25
N TRP A 280 6.29 -4.15 22.67
CA TRP A 280 6.14 -3.69 24.04
C TRP A 280 4.66 -3.42 24.31
N LEU A 281 3.93 -4.46 24.72
CA LEU A 281 2.56 -4.41 25.25
C LEU A 281 2.58 -4.29 26.77
#